data_AF-A0A9W5TY05-F1
#
_entry.id   AF-A0A9W5TY05-F1
#
_cell.length_a   1.000
_cell.length_b   1.000
_cell.length_c   1.000
_cell.angle_alpha   90.00
_cell.angle_beta   90.00
_cell.angle_gamma   90.00
#
_symmetry.space_group_name_H-M   'P 1'
#
loop_
_entity.id
_entity.type
_entity.pdbx_description
1 polymer ?
#
loop_
_entity_poly.entity_id
_entity_poly.type
_entity_poly.pdbx_seq_one_letter_code
_entity_poly.pdbx_strand_id
1 'polypeptide(L)' 'MGFDFKLMTQKQAEIIAYQWHYDGIYSFYDMESDEEDLEEFLDQDKRGESVFAVQKGNDLIGFFKDKESI' A
#
# COMPACT_ATOMS: atom_id res chain seq x y z
N MET A 1 4.53 -2.43 22.86
CA MET A 1 3.67 -2.08 21.72
C MET A 1 4.44 -2.43 20.46
N GLY A 2 3.96 -3.41 19.71
CA GLY A 2 4.61 -3.93 18.50
C GLY A 2 3.99 -3.37 17.22
N PHE A 3 4.54 -3.80 16.10
CA PHE A 3 3.97 -3.59 14.77
C PHE A 3 3.36 -4.89 14.28
N ASP A 4 2.18 -4.81 13.68
CA ASP A 4 1.49 -5.91 13.04
C ASP A 4 1.68 -5.82 11.53
N PHE A 5 2.11 -6.92 10.91
CA PHE A 5 2.31 -7.03 9.47
C PHE A 5 1.34 -8.09 8.96
N LYS A 6 0.39 -7.69 8.12
CA LYS A 6 -0.68 -8.59 7.63
C LYS A 6 -0.93 -8.33 6.15
N LEU A 7 -1.45 -9.33 5.46
CA LEU A 7 -1.91 -9.16 4.09
C LEU A 7 -2.84 -7.95 3.97
N MET A 8 -2.58 -7.13 2.97
CA MET A 8 -3.33 -5.91 2.74
C MET A 8 -4.75 -6.24 2.31
N THR A 9 -5.71 -5.70 3.05
CA THR A 9 -7.13 -5.75 2.65
C THR A 9 -7.42 -4.69 1.59
N GLN A 10 -8.47 -4.92 0.81
CA GLN A 10 -8.89 -3.96 -0.21
C GLN A 10 -9.15 -2.55 0.35
N LYS A 11 -9.81 -2.48 1.51
CA LYS A 11 -10.07 -1.19 2.18
C LYS A 11 -8.77 -0.45 2.54
N GLN A 12 -7.72 -1.17 2.97
CA GLN A 12 -6.43 -0.55 3.27
C GLN A 12 -5.74 -0.06 2.00
N ALA A 13 -5.85 -0.82 0.89
CA ALA A 13 -5.33 -0.40 -0.40
C ALA A 13 -5.98 0.91 -0.87
N GLU A 14 -7.31 1.03 -0.79
CA GLU A 14 -8.04 2.26 -1.15
C GLU A 14 -7.65 3.46 -0.25
N ILE A 15 -7.44 3.23 1.04
CA ILE A 15 -6.97 4.27 1.96
C ILE A 15 -5.57 4.77 1.54
N ILE A 16 -4.64 3.86 1.29
CA ILE A 16 -3.29 4.21 0.85
C ILE A 16 -3.34 4.89 -0.52
N ALA A 17 -4.14 4.39 -1.44
CA ALA A 17 -4.21 4.89 -2.80
C ALA A 17 -4.74 6.33 -2.88
N TYR A 18 -5.81 6.63 -2.14
CA TYR A 18 -6.58 7.87 -2.32
C TYR A 18 -6.51 8.84 -1.16
N GLN A 19 -6.01 8.44 0.00
CA GLN A 19 -5.91 9.32 1.17
C GLN A 19 -4.46 9.71 1.49
N TRP A 20 -3.48 8.97 0.98
CA TRP A 20 -2.07 9.29 1.20
C TRP A 20 -1.57 10.11 0.03
N HIS A 21 -1.51 11.43 0.25
CA HIS A 21 -0.92 12.39 -0.66
C HIS A 21 0.21 13.14 0.04
N TYR A 22 1.32 13.30 -0.66
CA TYR A 22 2.54 13.90 -0.15
C TYR A 22 2.92 15.10 -1.00
N ASP A 23 3.24 16.21 -0.36
CA ASP A 23 3.63 17.43 -1.05
C ASP A 23 5.08 17.41 -1.55
N GLY A 24 5.33 18.14 -2.63
CA GLY A 24 6.67 18.44 -3.13
C GLY A 24 7.38 17.22 -3.71
N ILE A 25 8.66 17.02 -3.34
CA ILE A 25 9.48 15.94 -3.90
C ILE A 25 9.00 14.53 -3.50
N TYR A 26 8.09 14.45 -2.54
CA TYR A 26 7.54 13.19 -2.05
C TYR A 26 6.23 12.80 -2.76
N SER A 27 5.67 13.64 -3.63
CA SER A 27 4.46 13.32 -4.40
C SER A 27 4.64 12.08 -5.28
N PHE A 28 5.89 11.71 -5.58
CA PHE A 28 6.24 10.45 -6.23
C PHE A 28 5.76 9.21 -5.44
N TYR A 29 5.55 9.33 -4.13
CA TYR A 29 4.99 8.25 -3.31
C TYR A 29 3.46 8.20 -3.31
N ASP A 30 2.79 9.18 -3.89
CA ASP A 30 1.34 9.12 -4.12
C ASP A 30 1.09 7.97 -5.09
N MET A 31 0.26 7.00 -4.71
CA MET A 31 -0.04 5.86 -5.57
C MET A 31 -0.65 6.30 -6.91
N GLU A 32 -1.35 7.43 -6.94
CA GLU A 32 -1.94 8.00 -8.15
C GLU A 32 -0.91 8.60 -9.13
N SER A 33 0.37 8.68 -8.74
CA SER A 33 1.43 9.16 -9.64
C SER A 33 1.77 8.17 -10.76
N ASP A 34 1.41 6.89 -10.61
CA ASP A 34 1.61 5.84 -11.61
C ASP A 34 0.30 5.04 -11.78
N GLU A 35 -0.39 5.27 -12.90
CA GLU A 35 -1.70 4.66 -13.15
C GLU A 35 -1.64 3.13 -13.26
N GLU A 36 -0.56 2.57 -13.83
CA GLU A 36 -0.41 1.11 -13.98
C GLU A 36 -0.20 0.45 -12.61
N ASP A 37 0.67 1.03 -11.77
CA ASP A 37 0.87 0.57 -10.39
C ASP A 37 -0.39 0.75 -9.54
N LEU A 38 -1.13 1.86 -9.71
CA LEU A 38 -2.41 2.09 -9.02
C LEU A 38 -3.45 1.03 -9.38
N GLU A 39 -3.62 0.71 -10.66
CA GLU A 39 -4.57 -0.31 -11.11
C GLU A 39 -4.19 -1.70 -10.59
N GLU A 40 -2.91 -2.06 -10.61
CA GLU A 40 -2.44 -3.33 -10.04
C GLU A 40 -2.65 -3.36 -8.51
N PHE A 41 -2.35 -2.26 -7.83
CA PHE A 41 -2.45 -2.16 -6.39
C PHE A 41 -3.89 -2.16 -5.89
N LEU A 42 -4.86 -1.66 -6.67
CA LEU A 42 -6.28 -1.67 -6.29
C LEU A 42 -6.98 -2.97 -6.67
N ASP A 43 -6.51 -3.69 -7.68
CA ASP A 43 -7.09 -4.97 -8.08
C ASP A 43 -6.59 -6.08 -7.14
N GLN A 44 -7.49 -6.65 -6.34
CA GLN A 44 -7.12 -7.70 -5.38
C GLN A 44 -6.55 -8.95 -6.04
N ASP A 45 -7.03 -9.32 -7.23
CA ASP A 45 -6.57 -10.49 -7.95
C ASP A 45 -5.17 -10.26 -8.55
N LYS A 46 -4.91 -9.05 -9.07
CA LYS A 46 -3.57 -8.67 -9.57
C LYS A 46 -2.55 -8.44 -8.45
N ARG A 47 -2.94 -7.73 -7.39
CA ARG A 47 -2.12 -7.49 -6.19
C ARG A 47 -1.71 -8.81 -5.53
N GLY A 48 -2.62 -9.79 -5.53
CA GLY A 48 -2.43 -11.10 -4.94
C GLY A 48 -2.05 -11.03 -3.46
N GLU A 49 -1.29 -12.03 -3.00
CA GLU A 49 -0.81 -12.14 -1.62
C GLU A 49 0.61 -11.55 -1.44
N SER A 50 0.96 -10.56 -2.27
CA SER A 50 2.31 -9.97 -2.30
C SER A 50 2.45 -8.66 -1.51
N VAL A 51 1.33 -8.05 -1.11
CA VAL A 51 1.34 -6.73 -0.45
C VAL A 51 0.83 -6.84 0.99
N PHE A 52 1.61 -6.27 1.91
CA PHE A 52 1.36 -6.31 3.34
C PHE A 52 1.15 -4.90 3.89
N ALA A 53 0.12 -4.75 4.69
CA ALA A 53 -0.14 -3.55 5.49
C ALA A 53 0.59 -3.63 6.83
N VAL A 54 1.18 -2.51 7.24
CA VAL A 54 1.84 -2.32 8.53
C VAL A 54 0.91 -1.52 9.44
N GLN A 55 0.57 -2.10 10.59
CA GLN A 55 -0.30 -1.46 11.57
C GLN A 55 0.40 -1.32 12.93
N LYS A 56 0.03 -0.27 13.66
CA LYS A 56 0.39 -0.09 15.06
C LYS A 56 -0.88 0.12 15.86
N GLY A 57 -1.38 -0.94 16.49
CA GLY A 57 -2.72 -0.93 17.08
C GLY A 57 -3.78 -0.80 15.98
N ASN A 58 -4.55 0.28 15.99
CA ASN A 58 -5.59 0.52 14.98
C ASN A 58 -5.11 1.40 13.81
N ASP A 59 -3.89 1.95 13.89
CA ASP A 59 -3.37 2.88 12.90
C ASP A 59 -2.68 2.12 11.75
N LEU A 60 -3.07 2.43 10.51
CA LEU A 60 -2.36 2.02 9.31
C LEU A 60 -1.21 2.99 9.07
N ILE A 61 0.03 2.51 9.17
CA ILE A 61 1.23 3.37 9.19
C ILE A 61 2.18 3.11 8.03
N GLY A 62 1.97 2.05 7.26
CA GLY A 62 2.82 1.72 6.12
C GLY A 62 2.29 0.54 5.33
N PHE A 63 2.95 0.26 4.21
CA PHE A 63 2.82 -0.98 3.49
C PHE A 63 4.17 -1.37 2.87
N PHE A 64 4.31 -2.63 2.49
CA PHE A 64 5.42 -3.09 1.67
C PHE A 64 4.93 -4.20 0.75
N LYS A 65 5.52 -4.28 -0.44
CA LYS A 65 5.33 -5.38 -1.39
C LYS A 65 6.52 -6.31 -1.26
N ASP A 66 6.27 -7.59 -1.06
CA ASP A 66 7.28 -8.63 -1.21
C ASP A 66 7.71 -8.64 -2.67
N LYS A 67 8.94 -8.17 -2.92
CA LYS A 67 9.62 -8.44 -4.17
C LYS A 67 10.31 -9.78 -3.97
N GLU A 68 9.70 -10.86 -4.45
CA GLU A 68 10.45 -12.08 -4.72
C GLU A 68 11.70 -11.67 -5.52
N SER A 69 12.84 -12.01 -4.95
CA SER A 69 14.15 -11.78 -5.54
C SER A 69 14.23 -12.58 -6.84
N ILE A 70 14.51 -11.89 -7.94
CA ILE A 70 14.96 -12.51 -9.20
C ILE A 70 16.17 -13.42 -8.90
#